data_AF-A0A920MWH8-F1
#
_entry.id   AF-A0A920MWH8-F1
#
_cell.length_a   1.000
_cell.length_b   1.000
_cell.length_c   1.000
_cell.angle_alpha   90.00
_cell.angle_beta   90.00
_cell.angle_gamma   90.00
#
_symmetry.space_group_name_H-M   'P 1'
#
loop_
_entity.id
_entity.type
_entity.pdbx_description
1 polymer ?
#
loop_
_entity_poly.entity_id
_entity_poly.type
_entity_poly.pdbx_seq_one_letter_code
_entity_poly.pdbx_strand_id
1 'polypeptide(L)'
;MKTVRLMGHAGSDVEIGYQEIKDIENAEFNDPILHSSRILIENKCLSKEEILKLYENSRDRVSHVFDAATLRPTLNNSNEVMSSIISHKLLRSSPEYPSLKDRKTLFGKDFDRLNQSQNMAKLINYGLCDILLQYKNTVVFGEDVAEKGGVYHVTADLHKKFGIRRVFNSPLDETSIIGFGAGFAHNGFVPQISRDSIFSIFSQR
;
A
#
# COMPACT_ATOMS: atom_id res chain seq x y z
N MET A 1 -16.17 2.02 17.21
CA MET A 1 -15.86 1.21 18.40
C MET A 1 -15.44 2.15 19.52
N LYS A 2 -16.03 2.07 20.70
CA LYS A 2 -15.62 2.90 21.86
C LYS A 2 -14.62 2.08 22.68
N THR A 3 -13.43 2.62 22.91
CA THR A 3 -12.35 1.98 23.67
C THR A 3 -11.85 2.92 24.75
N VAL A 4 -11.13 2.37 25.74
CA VAL A 4 -10.38 3.13 26.74
C VAL A 4 -8.89 3.07 26.41
N ARG A 5 -8.17 4.15 26.66
CA ARG A 5 -6.70 4.17 26.63
C ARG A 5 -6.24 4.14 28.08
N LEU A 6 -5.57 3.06 28.48
CA LEU A 6 -4.90 3.00 29.76
C LEU A 6 -3.51 3.63 29.59
N MET A 7 -3.07 4.40 30.59
CA MET A 7 -1.81 5.12 30.60
C MET A 7 -1.75 6.25 29.55
N GLY A 8 -0.64 7.01 29.59
CA GLY A 8 -0.38 8.15 28.72
C GLY A 8 -0.30 7.82 27.23
N HIS A 9 -0.11 8.86 26.41
CA HIS A 9 0.03 8.71 24.95
C HIS A 9 1.21 7.80 24.56
N ALA A 10 2.31 7.87 25.31
CA ALA A 10 3.43 6.93 25.27
C ALA A 10 3.80 6.44 26.67
N GLY A 11 4.53 5.31 26.76
CA GLY A 11 4.93 4.72 28.05
C GLY A 11 5.86 5.59 28.91
N SER A 12 6.48 6.61 28.32
CA SER A 12 7.30 7.61 29.02
C SER A 12 6.49 8.81 29.55
N ASP A 13 5.23 8.94 29.16
CA ASP A 13 4.44 10.13 29.46
C ASP A 13 3.95 10.11 30.91
N VAL A 14 4.01 11.29 31.54
CA VAL A 14 3.40 11.52 32.85
C VAL A 14 1.99 12.05 32.62
N GLU A 15 0.98 11.17 32.67
CA GLU A 15 -0.40 11.49 32.30
C GLU A 15 -1.05 12.58 33.17
N ILE A 16 -0.64 12.67 34.44
CA ILE A 16 -1.04 13.74 35.38
C ILE A 16 -0.62 15.15 34.88
N GLY A 17 0.36 15.23 33.97
CA GLY A 17 0.79 16.49 33.38
C GLY A 17 -0.24 17.14 32.46
N TYR A 18 -1.24 16.39 31.99
CA TYR A 18 -2.25 16.90 31.05
C TYR A 18 -3.64 16.26 31.18
N GLN A 19 -3.84 15.32 32.11
CA GLN A 19 -5.16 14.78 32.48
C GLN A 19 -5.43 14.94 33.97
N GLU A 20 -6.71 15.17 34.28
CA GLU A 20 -7.20 15.17 35.65
C GLU A 20 -7.15 13.75 36.22
N ILE A 21 -6.79 13.63 37.50
CA ILE A 21 -6.70 12.33 38.19
C ILE A 21 -8.00 11.55 38.09
N LYS A 22 -9.15 12.25 38.19
CA LYS A 22 -10.48 11.65 38.08
C LYS A 22 -10.70 10.95 36.73
N ASP A 23 -10.16 11.50 35.64
CA ASP A 23 -10.33 10.91 34.32
C ASP A 23 -9.44 9.67 34.14
N ILE A 24 -8.23 9.71 34.71
CA ILE A 24 -7.31 8.56 34.76
C ILE A 24 -7.95 7.41 35.56
N GLU A 25 -8.44 7.68 36.77
CA GLU A 25 -9.12 6.68 37.60
C GLU A 25 -10.34 6.10 36.90
N ASN A 26 -11.12 6.92 36.20
CA ASN A 26 -12.26 6.44 35.42
C ASN A 26 -11.83 5.57 34.23
N ALA A 27 -10.70 5.87 33.57
CA ALA A 27 -10.16 5.03 32.51
C ALA A 27 -9.67 3.67 33.06
N GLU A 28 -8.93 3.68 34.17
CA GLU A 28 -8.45 2.49 34.87
C GLU A 28 -9.60 1.62 35.39
N PHE A 29 -10.65 2.23 35.93
CA PHE A 29 -11.86 1.52 36.36
C PHE A 29 -12.51 0.74 35.22
N ASN A 30 -12.41 1.26 33.99
CA ASN A 30 -12.96 0.65 32.79
C ASN A 30 -11.97 -0.28 32.06
N ASP A 31 -10.95 -0.81 32.76
CA ASP A 31 -9.99 -1.76 32.18
C ASP A 31 -10.71 -2.97 31.54
N PRO A 32 -10.57 -3.18 30.22
CA PRO A 32 -11.22 -4.28 29.52
C PRO A 32 -10.74 -5.66 29.98
N ILE A 33 -9.52 -5.80 30.50
CA ILE A 33 -8.99 -7.07 31.01
C ILE A 33 -9.74 -7.46 32.28
N LEU A 34 -9.94 -6.52 33.19
CA LEU A 34 -10.68 -6.76 34.44
C LEU A 34 -12.16 -7.05 34.16
N HIS A 35 -12.79 -6.28 33.27
CA HIS A 35 -14.18 -6.53 32.87
C HIS A 35 -14.36 -7.89 32.17
N SER A 36 -13.45 -8.24 31.25
CA SER A 36 -13.50 -9.55 30.58
C SER A 36 -13.32 -10.69 31.58
N SER A 37 -12.38 -10.54 32.52
CA SER A 37 -12.15 -11.53 33.58
C SER A 37 -13.39 -11.71 34.46
N ARG A 38 -14.02 -10.61 34.87
CA ARG A 38 -15.28 -10.64 35.64
C ARG A 38 -16.38 -11.38 34.88
N ILE A 39 -16.59 -11.05 33.61
CA ILE A 39 -17.61 -11.70 32.77
C ILE A 39 -17.35 -13.21 32.65
N LEU A 40 -16.09 -13.63 32.44
CA LEU A 40 -15.73 -15.04 32.34
C LEU A 40 -16.00 -15.82 33.64
N ILE A 41 -15.73 -15.20 34.79
CA ILE A 41 -15.99 -15.80 36.11
C ILE A 41 -17.50 -15.88 36.37
N GLU A 42 -18.24 -14.78 36.14
CA GLU A 42 -19.71 -14.72 36.32
C GLU A 42 -20.43 -15.77 35.48
N ASN A 43 -19.96 -16.01 34.26
CA ASN A 43 -20.52 -17.01 33.35
C ASN A 43 -19.92 -18.42 33.53
N LYS A 44 -19.08 -18.63 34.54
CA LYS A 44 -18.42 -19.92 34.86
C LYS A 44 -17.64 -20.50 33.67
N CYS A 45 -17.11 -19.65 32.81
CA CYS A 45 -16.28 -20.06 31.67
C CYS A 45 -14.86 -20.41 32.12
N LEU A 46 -14.30 -19.64 33.06
CA LEU A 46 -12.99 -19.85 33.65
C LEU A 46 -12.99 -19.46 35.13
N SER A 47 -12.21 -20.18 35.93
CA SER A 47 -11.87 -19.80 37.30
C SER A 47 -10.86 -18.65 37.33
N LYS A 48 -10.73 -18.02 38.50
CA LYS A 48 -9.72 -16.98 38.74
C LYS A 48 -8.30 -17.53 38.50
N GLU A 49 -8.03 -18.74 38.97
CA GLU A 49 -6.73 -19.40 38.84
C GLU A 49 -6.38 -19.68 37.37
N GLU A 50 -7.36 -20.10 36.57
CA GLU A 50 -7.17 -20.32 35.13
C GLU A 50 -6.90 -19.00 34.39
N ILE A 51 -7.61 -17.92 34.73
CA ILE A 51 -7.36 -16.59 34.13
C ILE A 51 -5.96 -16.09 34.47
N LEU A 52 -5.55 -16.19 35.74
CA LEU A 52 -4.19 -15.81 36.16
C LEU A 52 -3.13 -16.65 35.43
N LYS A 53 -3.37 -17.95 35.28
CA LYS A 53 -2.48 -18.83 34.52
C LYS A 53 -2.37 -18.41 33.06
N LEU A 54 -3.46 -18.00 32.41
CA LEU A 54 -3.43 -17.48 31.03
C LEU A 54 -2.62 -16.19 30.92
N TYR A 55 -2.75 -15.31 31.90
CA TYR A 55 -2.01 -14.06 31.96
C TYR A 55 -0.50 -14.32 32.12
N GLU A 56 -0.10 -15.15 33.08
CA GLU A 56 1.31 -15.48 33.29
C GLU A 56 1.91 -16.28 32.13
N ASN A 57 1.18 -17.23 31.54
CA ASN A 57 1.63 -17.91 30.32
C ASN A 57 1.89 -16.91 29.17
N SER A 58 1.10 -15.86 29.07
CA SER A 58 1.31 -14.80 28.06
C SER A 58 2.54 -13.97 28.38
N ARG A 59 2.78 -13.64 29.66
CA ARG A 59 4.00 -12.97 30.14
C ARG A 59 5.24 -13.80 29.80
N ASP A 60 5.23 -15.09 30.11
CA ASP A 60 6.35 -16.01 29.84
C ASP A 60 6.64 -16.10 28.34
N ARG A 61 5.60 -16.22 27.51
CA ARG A 61 5.75 -16.25 26.06
C ARG A 61 6.38 -14.96 25.52
N VAL A 62 5.94 -13.80 26.02
CA VAL A 62 6.52 -12.50 25.63
C VAL A 62 7.98 -12.41 26.08
N SER A 63 8.30 -12.83 27.31
CA SER A 63 9.67 -12.86 27.84
C SER A 63 10.59 -13.73 26.97
N HIS A 64 10.13 -14.93 26.59
CA HIS A 64 10.91 -15.82 25.75
C HIS A 64 11.22 -15.23 24.37
N VAL A 65 10.23 -14.57 23.75
CA VAL A 65 10.43 -13.88 22.46
C VAL A 65 11.36 -12.68 22.62
N PHE A 66 11.25 -11.94 23.73
CA PHE A 66 12.14 -10.83 24.05
C PHE A 66 13.59 -11.30 24.16
N ASP A 67 13.86 -12.36 24.92
CA ASP A 67 15.20 -12.93 25.07
C ASP A 67 15.77 -13.43 23.74
N ALA A 68 14.94 -14.05 22.89
CA ALA A 68 15.37 -14.46 21.56
C ALA A 68 15.65 -13.25 20.63
N ALA A 69 14.91 -12.16 20.79
CA ALA A 69 15.08 -10.96 19.97
C ALA A 69 16.33 -10.16 20.35
N THR A 70 16.67 -10.08 21.64
CA THR A 70 17.88 -9.38 22.13
C THR A 70 19.18 -10.04 21.69
N LEU A 71 19.15 -11.35 21.41
CA LEU A 71 20.29 -12.09 20.86
C LEU A 71 20.51 -11.89 19.34
N ARG A 72 19.59 -11.21 18.64
CA ARG A 72 19.73 -10.98 17.20
C ARG A 72 20.82 -9.94 16.93
N PRO A 73 21.67 -10.14 15.90
CA PRO A 73 22.70 -9.16 15.55
C PRO A 73 22.06 -7.83 15.14
N THR A 74 22.55 -6.74 15.72
CA THR A 74 22.18 -5.38 15.33
C THR A 74 23.03 -4.91 14.15
N LEU A 75 22.49 -4.00 13.35
CA LEU A 75 23.25 -3.30 12.31
C LEU A 75 24.06 -2.19 12.99
N ASN A 76 25.39 -2.27 12.92
CA ASN A 76 26.29 -1.42 13.72
C ASN A 76 26.84 -0.21 12.97
N ASN A 77 26.67 -0.17 11.64
CA ASN A 77 27.18 0.90 10.81
C ASN A 77 26.28 1.17 9.60
N SER A 78 26.49 2.33 8.97
CA SER A 78 25.73 2.75 7.79
C SER A 78 25.88 1.80 6.61
N ASN A 79 27.02 1.12 6.44
CA ASN A 79 27.21 0.17 5.34
C ASN A 79 26.31 -1.07 5.49
N GLU A 80 26.17 -1.60 6.70
CA GLU A 80 25.26 -2.71 7.01
C GLU A 80 23.80 -2.31 6.80
N VAL A 81 23.41 -1.11 7.25
CA VAL A 81 22.07 -0.55 6.99
C VAL A 81 21.82 -0.39 5.49
N MET A 82 22.77 0.20 4.76
CA MET A 82 22.62 0.40 3.33
C MET A 82 22.56 -0.94 2.59
N SER A 83 23.29 -1.97 3.05
CA SER A 83 23.27 -3.32 2.47
C SER A 83 21.90 -4.00 2.56
N SER A 84 21.12 -3.72 3.61
CA SER A 84 19.76 -4.26 3.76
C SER A 84 18.73 -3.48 2.94
N ILE A 85 19.02 -2.22 2.60
CA ILE A 85 18.21 -1.35 1.73
C ILE A 85 18.46 -1.66 0.24
N ILE A 86 19.47 -2.46 -0.10
CA ILE A 86 19.73 -2.83 -1.50
C ILE A 86 18.63 -3.75 -2.01
N SER A 87 17.92 -3.24 -3.03
CA SER A 87 17.01 -3.98 -3.90
C SER A 87 17.52 -5.40 -4.14
N HIS A 88 16.69 -6.41 -3.87
CA HIS A 88 16.99 -7.81 -4.17
C HIS A 88 17.78 -7.90 -5.48
N LYS A 89 19.04 -8.33 -5.41
CA LYS A 89 19.89 -8.68 -6.59
C LYS A 89 19.32 -9.82 -7.44
N LEU A 90 18.06 -10.19 -7.23
CA LEU A 90 17.34 -11.06 -8.14
C LEU A 90 17.24 -10.31 -9.47
N LEU A 91 17.98 -10.80 -10.45
CA LEU A 91 17.77 -10.46 -11.85
C LEU A 91 16.31 -10.79 -12.19
N ARG A 92 15.42 -9.80 -12.08
CA ARG A 92 14.05 -9.95 -12.56
C ARG A 92 14.14 -9.94 -14.08
N SER A 93 13.92 -11.10 -14.70
CA SER A 93 13.73 -11.16 -16.15
C SER A 93 12.44 -10.42 -16.48
N SER A 94 12.53 -9.39 -17.31
CA SER A 94 11.33 -8.76 -17.89
C SER A 94 10.52 -9.82 -18.65
N PRO A 95 9.18 -9.78 -18.60
CA PRO A 95 8.35 -10.62 -19.46
C PRO A 95 8.73 -10.40 -20.93
N GLU A 96 8.52 -11.40 -21.77
CA GLU A 96 8.75 -11.28 -23.20
C GLU A 96 7.91 -10.16 -23.81
N TYR A 97 8.45 -9.51 -24.85
CA TYR A 97 7.70 -8.48 -25.56
C TYR A 97 6.42 -9.07 -26.19
N PRO A 98 5.33 -8.28 -26.30
CA PRO A 98 4.09 -8.76 -26.90
C PRO A 98 4.31 -9.27 -28.31
N SER A 99 3.75 -10.45 -28.62
CA SER A 99 3.88 -11.03 -29.95
C SER A 99 3.19 -10.15 -31.00
N LEU A 100 3.64 -10.24 -32.26
CA LEU A 100 2.99 -9.53 -33.37
C LEU A 100 1.51 -9.92 -33.51
N LYS A 101 1.16 -11.16 -33.17
CA LYS A 101 -0.22 -11.63 -33.17
C LYS A 101 -1.07 -10.90 -32.13
N ASP A 102 -0.57 -10.80 -30.90
CA ASP A 102 -1.28 -10.11 -29.81
C ASP A 102 -1.43 -8.62 -30.08
N ARG A 103 -0.38 -7.98 -30.61
CA ARG A 103 -0.43 -6.58 -31.05
C ARG A 103 -1.47 -6.40 -32.16
N LYS A 104 -1.50 -7.28 -33.17
CA LYS A 104 -2.49 -7.21 -34.25
C LYS A 104 -3.92 -7.38 -33.73
N THR A 105 -4.14 -8.26 -32.76
CA THR A 105 -5.45 -8.43 -32.11
C THR A 105 -5.87 -7.19 -31.32
N LEU A 106 -4.96 -6.57 -30.56
CA LEU A 106 -5.27 -5.38 -29.75
C LEU A 106 -5.50 -4.12 -30.59
N PHE A 107 -4.61 -3.86 -31.55
CA PHE A 107 -4.67 -2.65 -32.37
C PHE A 107 -5.69 -2.77 -33.51
N GLY A 108 -6.03 -3.98 -33.97
CA GLY A 108 -7.02 -4.21 -35.00
C GLY A 108 -6.75 -3.37 -36.25
N LYS A 109 -7.69 -2.48 -36.60
CA LYS A 109 -7.59 -1.58 -37.76
C LYS A 109 -6.47 -0.55 -37.65
N ASP A 110 -6.04 -0.21 -36.44
CA ASP A 110 -4.96 0.74 -36.21
C ASP A 110 -3.57 0.10 -36.31
N PHE A 111 -3.48 -1.23 -36.46
CA PHE A 111 -2.20 -1.94 -36.52
C PHE A 111 -1.34 -1.47 -37.70
N ASP A 112 -1.94 -1.28 -38.88
CA ASP A 112 -1.21 -0.83 -40.08
C ASP A 112 -0.70 0.61 -39.93
N ARG A 113 -1.34 1.41 -39.06
CA ARG A 113 -0.95 2.81 -38.78
C ARG A 113 0.27 2.92 -37.87
N LEU A 114 0.72 1.82 -37.25
CA LEU A 114 1.94 1.78 -36.44
C LEU A 114 3.19 2.11 -37.27
N ASN A 115 3.16 1.81 -38.57
CA ASN A 115 4.28 2.07 -39.48
C ASN A 115 4.25 3.48 -40.11
N GLN A 116 3.26 4.30 -39.76
CA GLN A 116 3.11 5.66 -40.28
C GLN A 116 3.60 6.69 -39.26
N SER A 117 3.97 7.87 -39.73
CA SER A 117 4.28 8.98 -38.82
C SER A 117 3.05 9.36 -38.00
N GLN A 118 3.22 9.47 -36.69
CA GLN A 118 2.16 9.82 -35.74
C GLN A 118 2.63 10.93 -34.81
N ASN A 119 1.68 11.63 -34.20
CA ASN A 119 2.01 12.60 -33.15
C ASN A 119 2.55 11.91 -31.89
N MET A 120 3.26 12.67 -31.05
CA MET A 120 3.89 12.16 -29.83
C MET A 120 2.89 11.48 -28.88
N ALA A 121 1.71 12.07 -28.69
CA ALA A 121 0.67 11.52 -27.79
C ALA A 121 0.24 10.11 -28.23
N LYS A 122 0.10 9.87 -29.54
CA LYS A 122 -0.26 8.57 -30.10
C LYS A 122 0.89 7.57 -29.97
N LEU A 123 2.14 7.99 -30.14
CA LEU A 123 3.31 7.14 -29.91
C LEU A 123 3.42 6.70 -28.44
N ILE A 124 3.17 7.61 -27.50
CA ILE A 124 3.11 7.26 -26.06
C ILE A 124 1.96 6.29 -25.79
N ASN A 125 0.78 6.52 -26.37
CA ASN A 125 -0.36 5.60 -26.26
C ASN A 125 -0.02 4.17 -26.75
N TYR A 126 0.70 4.06 -27.86
CA TYR A 126 1.17 2.77 -28.39
C TYR A 126 2.14 2.08 -27.43
N GLY A 127 3.09 2.82 -26.86
CA GLY A 127 3.98 2.32 -25.82
C GLY A 127 3.23 1.83 -24.58
N LEU A 128 2.23 2.59 -24.11
CA LEU A 128 1.39 2.19 -22.97
C LEU A 128 0.56 0.93 -23.28
N CYS A 129 0.03 0.79 -24.51
CA CYS A 129 -0.63 -0.43 -24.95
C CYS A 129 0.31 -1.64 -24.87
N ASP A 130 1.54 -1.51 -25.38
CA ASP A 130 2.52 -2.58 -25.36
C ASP A 130 2.95 -2.95 -23.92
N ILE A 131 3.11 -1.97 -23.02
CA ILE A 131 3.40 -2.22 -21.60
C ILE A 131 2.23 -2.94 -20.92
N LEU A 132 0.98 -2.52 -21.17
CA LEU A 132 -0.21 -3.16 -20.61
C LEU A 132 -0.40 -4.60 -21.10
N LEU A 133 0.03 -4.90 -22.33
CA LEU A 133 0.10 -6.25 -22.89
C LEU A 133 1.21 -7.08 -22.26
N GLN A 134 2.42 -6.54 -22.16
CA GLN A 134 3.61 -7.23 -21.64
C GLN A 134 3.46 -7.57 -20.16
N TYR A 135 2.96 -6.62 -19.37
CA TYR A 135 2.83 -6.72 -17.93
C TYR A 135 1.35 -6.81 -17.55
N LYS A 136 0.89 -8.03 -17.25
CA LYS A 136 -0.50 -8.30 -16.83
C LYS A 136 -0.90 -7.62 -15.51
N ASN A 137 0.10 -7.18 -14.75
CA ASN A 137 0.00 -6.48 -13.48
C ASN A 137 0.20 -4.96 -13.59
N THR A 138 0.19 -4.37 -14.79
CA THR A 138 0.30 -2.91 -14.95
C THR A 138 -1.04 -2.22 -14.75
N VAL A 139 -1.15 -1.25 -13.86
CA VAL A 139 -2.37 -0.42 -13.75
C VAL A 139 -2.06 0.99 -14.22
N VAL A 140 -3.01 1.64 -14.91
CA VAL A 140 -2.90 3.03 -15.35
C VAL A 140 -4.01 3.81 -14.67
N PHE A 141 -3.68 4.81 -13.88
CA PHE A 141 -4.70 5.61 -13.19
C PHE A 141 -4.23 7.05 -13.00
N GLY A 142 -5.20 7.93 -12.78
CA GLY A 142 -5.00 9.36 -12.64
C GLY A 142 -6.30 10.11 -12.90
N GLU A 143 -6.23 11.43 -12.89
CA GLU A 143 -7.35 12.29 -13.24
C GLU A 143 -7.72 12.12 -14.71
N ASP A 144 -8.99 11.83 -14.99
CA ASP A 144 -9.53 11.77 -16.35
C ASP A 144 -8.85 10.78 -17.32
N VAL A 145 -8.08 9.83 -16.79
CA VAL A 145 -7.26 8.89 -17.56
C VAL A 145 -8.07 7.79 -18.26
N ALA A 146 -9.24 7.43 -17.73
CA ALA A 146 -10.04 6.30 -18.21
C ALA A 146 -10.85 6.63 -19.48
N GLU A 147 -12.13 6.98 -19.34
CA GLU A 147 -13.02 7.16 -20.50
C GLU A 147 -12.70 8.41 -21.32
N LYS A 148 -12.25 9.48 -20.67
CA LYS A 148 -11.87 10.74 -21.33
C LYS A 148 -10.51 10.62 -22.05
N GLY A 149 -9.64 9.70 -21.60
CA GLY A 149 -8.33 9.47 -22.20
C GLY A 149 -7.25 10.49 -21.83
N GLY A 150 -7.48 11.28 -20.78
CA GLY A 150 -6.63 12.38 -20.32
C GLY A 150 -6.77 13.64 -21.17
N VAL A 151 -6.24 14.76 -20.66
CA VAL A 151 -6.33 16.09 -21.29
C VAL A 151 -5.79 16.10 -22.73
N TYR A 152 -4.70 15.37 -23.00
CA TYR A 152 -4.08 15.27 -24.33
C TYR A 152 -4.39 13.96 -25.09
N HIS A 153 -5.36 13.18 -24.61
CA HIS A 153 -5.78 11.93 -25.24
C HIS A 153 -4.66 10.87 -25.31
N VAL A 154 -3.66 10.96 -24.44
CA VAL A 154 -2.52 10.02 -24.36
C VAL A 154 -2.99 8.63 -23.93
N THR A 155 -4.03 8.54 -23.09
CA THR A 155 -4.57 7.25 -22.61
C THR A 155 -5.89 6.89 -23.29
N ALA A 156 -6.20 7.54 -24.42
CA ALA A 156 -7.40 7.27 -25.20
C ALA A 156 -7.53 5.79 -25.56
N ASP A 157 -8.76 5.29 -25.43
CA ASP A 157 -9.20 3.91 -25.67
C ASP A 157 -8.50 2.82 -24.83
N LEU A 158 -7.58 3.15 -23.91
CA LEU A 158 -6.97 2.16 -23.01
C LEU A 158 -8.01 1.54 -22.08
N HIS A 159 -8.95 2.34 -21.56
CA HIS A 159 -10.06 1.84 -20.75
C HIS A 159 -10.93 0.82 -21.50
N LYS A 160 -11.25 1.08 -22.78
CA LYS A 160 -12.03 0.15 -23.60
C LYS A 160 -11.27 -1.14 -23.90
N LYS A 161 -9.95 -1.06 -24.08
CA LYS A 161 -9.08 -2.20 -24.43
C LYS A 161 -8.78 -3.11 -23.23
N PHE A 162 -8.51 -2.55 -22.05
CA PHE A 162 -8.02 -3.29 -20.88
C PHE A 162 -9.01 -3.33 -19.70
N GLY A 163 -10.10 -2.57 -19.80
CA GLY A 163 -11.18 -2.53 -18.82
C GLY A 163 -10.85 -1.73 -17.56
N ILE A 164 -11.90 -1.48 -16.77
CA ILE A 164 -11.85 -0.67 -15.55
C ILE A 164 -10.89 -1.20 -14.47
N ARG A 165 -10.60 -2.51 -14.47
CA ARG A 165 -9.67 -3.13 -13.51
C ARG A 165 -8.21 -2.73 -13.74
N ARG A 166 -7.88 -2.26 -14.94
CA ARG A 166 -6.51 -1.93 -15.36
C ARG A 166 -6.34 -0.45 -15.64
N VAL A 167 -7.41 0.24 -16.03
CA VAL A 167 -7.40 1.66 -16.36
C VAL A 167 -8.59 2.34 -15.69
N PHE A 168 -8.36 3.23 -14.72
CA PHE A 168 -9.44 3.86 -13.95
C PHE A 168 -9.10 5.29 -13.52
N ASN A 169 -10.13 6.08 -13.24
CA ASN A 169 -9.96 7.43 -12.72
C ASN A 169 -9.70 7.42 -11.22
N SER A 170 -8.75 8.21 -10.76
CA SER A 170 -8.50 8.45 -9.33
C SER A 170 -9.26 9.68 -8.83
N PRO A 171 -9.42 9.83 -7.50
CA PRO A 171 -9.83 11.11 -6.91
C PRO A 171 -8.85 12.25 -7.23
N LEU A 172 -9.32 13.49 -7.10
CA LEU A 172 -8.54 14.73 -7.26
C LEU A 172 -7.67 15.02 -6.02
N ASP A 173 -6.86 14.06 -5.61
CA ASP A 173 -5.89 14.21 -4.51
C ASP A 173 -4.60 13.49 -4.86
N GLU A 174 -3.55 14.27 -5.15
CA GLU A 174 -2.27 13.72 -5.54
C GLU A 174 -1.54 12.97 -4.43
N THR A 175 -1.79 13.31 -3.17
CA THR A 175 -1.20 12.60 -2.03
C THR A 175 -1.73 11.17 -2.00
N SER A 176 -3.05 11.01 -2.18
CA SER A 176 -3.70 9.70 -2.31
C SER A 176 -3.23 8.94 -3.55
N ILE A 177 -3.12 9.59 -4.71
CA ILE A 177 -2.65 8.95 -5.96
C ILE A 177 -1.23 8.37 -5.78
N ILE A 178 -0.31 9.13 -5.18
CA ILE A 178 1.04 8.65 -4.91
C ILE A 178 1.01 7.50 -3.90
N GLY A 179 0.19 7.60 -2.85
CA GLY A 179 -0.01 6.53 -1.88
C GLY A 179 -0.52 5.24 -2.51
N PHE A 180 -1.49 5.34 -3.44
CA PHE A 180 -1.97 4.20 -4.22
C PHE A 180 -0.87 3.60 -5.09
N GLY A 181 -0.08 4.44 -5.77
CA GLY A 181 1.05 3.99 -6.57
C GLY A 181 2.06 3.18 -5.74
N ALA A 182 2.46 3.70 -4.58
CA ALA A 182 3.35 2.99 -3.66
C ALA A 182 2.73 1.67 -3.17
N GLY A 183 1.45 1.68 -2.79
CA GLY A 183 0.71 0.48 -2.39
C GLY A 183 0.65 -0.58 -3.49
N PHE A 184 0.35 -0.19 -4.73
CA PHE A 184 0.36 -1.07 -5.88
C PHE A 184 1.74 -1.67 -6.14
N ALA A 185 2.80 -0.84 -6.10
CA ALA A 185 4.17 -1.30 -6.29
C ALA A 185 4.60 -2.31 -5.23
N HIS A 186 4.25 -2.07 -3.96
CA HIS A 186 4.50 -3.02 -2.86
C HIS A 186 3.75 -4.35 -3.04
N ASN A 187 2.57 -4.31 -3.65
CA ASN A 187 1.78 -5.51 -3.99
C ASN A 187 2.22 -6.16 -5.33
N GLY A 188 3.34 -5.73 -5.90
CA GLY A 188 3.90 -6.33 -7.11
C GLY A 188 3.20 -5.91 -8.41
N PHE A 189 2.43 -4.83 -8.41
CA PHE A 189 1.90 -4.21 -9.64
C PHE A 189 2.91 -3.23 -10.24
N VAL A 190 2.72 -2.89 -11.51
CA VAL A 190 3.49 -1.84 -12.20
C VAL A 190 2.56 -0.63 -12.40
N PRO A 191 2.50 0.31 -11.44
CA PRO A 191 1.63 1.47 -11.56
C PRO A 191 2.18 2.46 -12.59
N GLN A 192 1.30 2.96 -13.45
CA GLN A 192 1.53 4.07 -14.38
C GLN A 192 0.62 5.21 -13.97
N ILE A 193 1.22 6.29 -13.46
CA ILE A 193 0.47 7.45 -12.96
C ILE A 193 0.49 8.51 -14.04
N SER A 194 -0.69 8.94 -14.50
CA SER A 194 -0.82 10.09 -15.39
C SER A 194 -1.39 11.27 -14.61
N ARG A 195 -0.75 12.43 -14.76
CA ARG A 195 -1.12 13.67 -14.07
C ARG A 195 -1.31 14.77 -15.10
N ASP A 196 -2.38 15.55 -14.97
CA ASP A 196 -2.62 16.70 -15.85
C ASP A 196 -1.57 17.81 -15.66
N SER A 197 -1.01 17.97 -14.45
CA SER A 197 0.03 18.96 -14.17
C SER A 197 1.47 18.52 -14.45
N ILE A 198 1.77 17.23 -14.63
CA ILE A 198 3.14 16.81 -15.05
C ILE A 198 3.39 17.19 -16.51
N PHE A 199 2.38 17.13 -17.39
CA PHE A 199 2.53 17.64 -18.76
C PHE A 199 2.63 19.17 -18.81
N SER A 200 1.99 19.89 -17.88
CA SER A 200 2.14 21.36 -17.76
C SER A 200 3.59 21.77 -17.44
N ILE A 201 4.31 21.00 -16.63
CA ILE A 201 5.72 21.29 -16.28
C ILE A 201 6.65 21.12 -17.50
N PHE A 202 6.34 20.21 -18.43
CA PHE A 202 7.13 20.03 -19.66
C PHE A 202 6.68 20.93 -20.83
N SER A 203 5.55 21.62 -20.72
CA SER A 203 5.05 22.55 -21.75
C SER A 203 5.42 24.02 -21.49
N GLN A 204 6.14 24.33 -20.41
CA GLN A 204 6.59 25.69 -20.08
C GLN A 204 8.12 25.88 -20.16
N ARG A 205 8.82 25.14 -21.01
CA ARG A 205 10.21 25.45 -21.38
C ARG A 205 10.38 25.49 -22.89
#